data_AF-A0A3B8ZPF5-F1
#
_entry.id   AF-A0A3B8ZPF5-F1
#
_cell.length_a   1.000
_cell.length_b   1.000
_cell.length_c   1.000
_cell.angle_alpha   90.00
_cell.angle_beta   90.00
_cell.angle_gamma   90.00
#
_symmetry.space_group_name_H-M   'P 1'
#
loop_
_entity.id
_entity.type
_entity.pdbx_description
1 polymer ?
#
loop_
_entity_poly.entity_id
_entity_poly.type
_entity_poly.pdbx_seq_one_letter_code
_entity_poly.pdbx_strand_id
1 'polypeptide(L)'
;MNPSNGSTDSAGGGGERPVVAFVTNGIASFWDVAQKGAMAAGRDFNAQVEVRMPPSGVDDQNRMMQTLLANKVAGIAVSPIDPSNQAEILEEACQRTKLITHDSDAPDSKRLCYIGMDNYIAGRMCGQLIKEALPDGGSIMLFVGRLGQANSRLRRQGIIDELMDVPLAR
;
A
#
# COMPACT_ATOMS: atom_id res chain seq x y z
N MET A 1 34.56 0.27 58.02
CA MET A 1 33.65 1.38 57.67
C MET A 1 33.34 1.27 56.20
N ASN A 2 32.07 1.11 55.86
CA ASN A 2 31.52 1.11 54.50
C ASN A 2 31.26 2.56 54.07
N PRO A 3 31.29 2.88 52.77
CA PRO A 3 30.33 3.84 52.25
C PRO A 3 29.52 3.22 51.12
N SER A 4 28.21 3.27 51.33
CA SER A 4 27.13 2.92 50.42
C SER A 4 26.87 4.04 49.41
N ASN A 5 26.20 3.65 48.32
CA ASN A 5 25.25 4.39 47.49
C ASN A 5 25.73 5.34 46.38
N GLY A 6 25.16 5.07 45.20
CA GLY A 6 25.11 5.98 44.07
C GLY A 6 24.56 5.34 42.79
N SER A 7 23.49 4.55 42.88
CA SER A 7 22.73 4.09 41.71
C SER A 7 22.03 5.27 41.04
N THR A 8 22.46 5.61 39.82
CA THR A 8 21.70 6.48 38.93
C THR A 8 20.89 5.61 37.97
N ASP A 9 19.71 5.18 38.44
CA ASP A 9 18.63 4.76 37.56
C ASP A 9 18.08 6.01 36.85
N SER A 10 18.46 6.19 35.58
CA SER A 10 17.76 7.12 34.70
C SER A 10 16.44 6.49 34.28
N ALA A 11 15.38 6.79 35.03
CA ALA A 11 14.00 6.51 34.65
C ALA A 11 13.62 7.42 33.46
N GLY A 12 13.83 6.90 32.24
CA GLY A 12 13.26 7.48 31.02
C GLY A 12 11.88 6.86 30.76
N GLY A 13 10.83 7.68 30.80
CA GLY A 13 9.44 7.25 30.56
C GLY A 13 9.26 6.60 29.20
N GLY A 14 9.27 5.26 29.16
CA GLY A 14 9.03 4.47 27.96
C GLY A 14 7.54 4.22 27.77
N GLY A 15 6.85 5.11 27.07
CA GLY A 15 5.55 4.76 26.50
C GLY A 15 5.72 3.60 25.51
N GLU A 16 4.78 2.65 25.49
CA GLU A 16 4.81 1.52 24.55
C GLU A 16 4.94 2.01 23.10
N ARG A 17 5.91 1.44 22.37
CA ARG A 17 6.16 1.78 20.96
C ARG A 17 4.99 1.25 20.12
N PRO A 18 4.21 2.09 19.40
CA PRO A 18 3.10 1.59 18.60
C PRO A 18 3.62 0.67 17.50
N VAL A 19 2.99 -0.49 17.35
CA VAL A 19 3.25 -1.43 16.26
C VAL A 19 2.33 -1.08 15.09
N VAL A 20 2.87 -0.85 13.92
CA VAL A 20 2.12 -0.60 12.67
C VAL A 20 2.58 -1.56 11.58
N ALA A 21 1.68 -1.89 10.66
CA ALA A 21 1.98 -2.83 9.59
C ALA A 21 2.02 -2.16 8.21
N PHE A 22 2.95 -2.61 7.37
CA PHE A 22 3.06 -2.29 5.96
C PHE A 22 2.90 -3.56 5.13
N VAL A 23 1.77 -3.70 4.43
CA VAL A 23 1.34 -4.94 3.78
C VAL A 23 1.31 -4.75 2.27
N THR A 24 2.20 -5.43 1.55
CA THR A 24 2.31 -5.31 0.09
C THR A 24 1.29 -6.19 -0.64
N ASN A 25 1.19 -6.06 -1.96
CA ASN A 25 0.37 -6.92 -2.83
C ASN A 25 1.09 -8.21 -3.30
N GLY A 26 2.34 -8.42 -2.87
CA GLY A 26 3.17 -9.53 -3.33
C GLY A 26 4.65 -9.34 -2.99
N ILE A 27 5.46 -10.32 -3.37
CA ILE A 27 6.92 -10.25 -3.29
C ILE A 27 7.45 -9.68 -4.62
N ALA A 28 8.08 -8.52 -4.57
CA ALA A 28 8.70 -7.87 -5.73
C ALA A 28 9.75 -6.85 -5.28
N SER A 29 10.81 -6.66 -6.07
CA SER A 29 11.88 -5.68 -5.79
C SER A 29 11.39 -4.24 -5.73
N PHE A 30 10.25 -3.93 -6.37
CA PHE A 30 9.53 -2.67 -6.21
C PHE A 30 9.32 -2.31 -4.72
N TRP A 31 9.04 -3.32 -3.89
CA TRP A 31 8.74 -3.13 -2.47
C TRP A 31 9.98 -2.92 -1.59
N ASP A 32 11.20 -3.17 -2.08
CA ASP A 32 12.42 -3.02 -1.28
C ASP A 32 12.64 -1.55 -0.86
N VAL A 33 12.39 -0.62 -1.77
CA VAL A 33 12.51 0.82 -1.51
C VAL A 33 11.39 1.28 -0.58
N ALA A 34 10.16 0.81 -0.79
CA ALA A 34 9.02 1.14 0.05
C ALA A 34 9.19 0.62 1.48
N GLN A 35 9.69 -0.60 1.65
CA GLN A 35 10.05 -1.18 2.95
C GLN A 35 11.11 -0.33 3.65
N LYS A 36 12.19 0.06 2.95
CA LYS A 36 13.23 0.93 3.52
C LYS A 36 12.65 2.27 3.99
N GLY A 37 11.75 2.87 3.22
CA GLY A 37 11.04 4.09 3.58
C GLY A 37 10.16 3.91 4.83
N ALA A 38 9.34 2.87 4.86
CA ALA A 38 8.49 2.56 6.02
C ALA A 38 9.32 2.32 7.29
N MET A 39 10.42 1.56 7.20
CA MET A 39 11.32 1.32 8.32
C MET A 39 12.07 2.59 8.77
N ALA A 40 12.41 3.50 7.85
CA ALA A 40 12.99 4.80 8.18
C ALA A 40 12.00 5.66 8.98
N ALA A 41 10.77 5.81 8.49
CA ALA A 41 9.72 6.51 9.21
C ALA A 41 9.45 5.90 10.60
N GLY A 42 9.48 4.57 10.72
CA GLY A 42 9.38 3.89 12.01
C GLY A 42 10.47 4.28 13.02
N ARG A 43 11.68 4.60 12.56
CA ARG A 43 12.73 5.15 13.43
C ARG A 43 12.43 6.60 13.80
N ASP A 44 12.08 7.43 12.82
CA ASP A 44 11.86 8.86 13.01
C ASP A 44 10.67 9.15 13.94
N PHE A 45 9.62 8.33 13.88
CA PHE A 45 8.40 8.48 14.67
C PHE A 45 8.33 7.55 15.89
N ASN A 46 9.43 6.84 16.21
CA ASN A 46 9.47 5.86 17.29
C ASN A 46 8.28 4.86 17.23
N ALA A 47 8.09 4.21 16.08
CA ALA A 47 7.06 3.20 15.84
C ALA A 47 7.70 1.88 15.34
N GLN A 48 7.22 0.74 15.82
CA GLN A 48 7.68 -0.56 15.32
C GLN A 48 6.94 -0.89 14.04
N VAL A 49 7.67 -1.14 12.94
CA VAL A 49 7.07 -1.41 11.64
C VAL A 49 7.21 -2.89 11.32
N GLU A 50 6.08 -3.57 11.13
CA GLU A 50 6.01 -4.93 10.59
C GLU A 50 5.76 -4.89 9.09
N VAL A 51 6.65 -5.47 8.30
CA VAL A 51 6.46 -5.60 6.86
C VAL A 51 5.95 -6.99 6.53
N ARG A 52 4.86 -7.07 5.76
CA ARG A 52 4.23 -8.33 5.33
C ARG A 52 4.13 -8.35 3.82
N MET A 53 4.63 -9.41 3.19
CA MET A 53 4.59 -9.60 1.74
C MET A 53 3.93 -10.95 1.42
N PRO A 54 2.69 -10.98 0.89
CA PRO A 54 1.96 -12.21 0.65
C PRO A 54 2.56 -12.97 -0.56
N PRO A 55 3.02 -14.23 -0.40
CA PRO A 55 3.63 -14.97 -1.51
C PRO A 55 2.60 -15.48 -2.53
N SER A 56 1.38 -15.83 -2.10
CA SER A 56 0.42 -16.58 -2.94
C SER A 56 -0.89 -15.84 -3.23
N GLY A 57 -0.91 -14.51 -3.09
CA GLY A 57 -2.07 -13.70 -3.49
C GLY A 57 -3.04 -13.36 -2.35
N VAL A 58 -4.34 -13.33 -2.68
CA VAL A 58 -5.41 -12.78 -1.81
C VAL A 58 -5.50 -13.53 -0.48
N ASP A 59 -5.55 -14.86 -0.50
CA ASP A 59 -5.72 -15.67 0.72
C ASP A 59 -4.58 -15.46 1.72
N ASP A 60 -3.34 -15.37 1.23
CA ASP A 60 -2.18 -15.06 2.06
C ASP A 60 -2.26 -13.64 2.64
N GLN A 61 -2.67 -12.66 1.83
CA GLN A 61 -2.83 -11.29 2.31
C GLN A 61 -3.93 -11.23 3.40
N ASN A 62 -5.05 -11.91 3.20
CA ASN A 62 -6.15 -11.97 4.16
C ASN A 62 -5.70 -12.60 5.49
N ARG A 63 -4.96 -13.71 5.43
CA ARG A 63 -4.40 -14.37 6.63
C ARG A 63 -3.40 -13.48 7.38
N MET A 64 -2.56 -12.75 6.65
CA MET A 64 -1.64 -11.77 7.25
C MET A 64 -2.39 -10.63 7.93
N MET A 65 -3.41 -10.08 7.27
CA MET A 65 -4.29 -9.05 7.84
C MET A 65 -4.99 -9.55 9.11
N GLN A 66 -5.56 -10.76 9.09
CA GLN A 66 -6.18 -11.38 10.27
C GLN A 66 -5.20 -11.52 11.45
N THR A 67 -3.96 -11.93 11.17
CA THR A 67 -2.90 -12.03 12.19
C THR A 67 -2.58 -10.67 12.80
N LEU A 68 -2.48 -9.62 11.97
CA LEU A 68 -2.22 -8.25 12.43
C LEU A 68 -3.36 -7.71 13.32
N LEU A 69 -4.61 -8.00 12.94
CA LEU A 69 -5.79 -7.62 13.72
C LEU A 69 -5.84 -8.37 15.06
N ALA A 70 -5.55 -9.67 15.06
CA ALA A 70 -5.43 -10.47 16.29
C ALA A 70 -4.35 -9.93 17.24
N ASN A 71 -3.22 -9.49 16.68
CA ASN A 71 -2.12 -8.87 17.43
C ASN A 71 -2.39 -7.41 17.85
N LYS A 72 -3.55 -6.85 17.50
CA LYS A 72 -3.97 -5.49 17.87
C LYS A 72 -2.97 -4.40 17.48
N VAL A 73 -2.42 -4.48 16.27
CA VAL A 73 -1.55 -3.41 15.75
C VAL A 73 -2.29 -2.07 15.71
N ALA A 74 -1.56 -0.97 15.96
CA ALA A 74 -2.09 0.39 16.04
C ALA A 74 -2.54 0.96 14.69
N GLY A 75 -2.09 0.35 13.57
CA GLY A 75 -2.51 0.72 12.23
C GLY A 75 -1.96 -0.23 11.17
N ILE A 76 -2.65 -0.25 10.02
CA ILE A 76 -2.28 -1.03 8.85
C ILE A 76 -2.29 -0.13 7.62
N ALA A 77 -1.19 -0.13 6.88
CA ALA A 77 -1.12 0.35 5.51
C ALA A 77 -1.08 -0.87 4.58
N VAL A 78 -2.03 -0.99 3.66
CA VAL A 78 -2.12 -2.14 2.76
C VAL A 78 -2.24 -1.75 1.29
N SER A 79 -1.55 -2.47 0.42
CA SER A 79 -1.80 -2.49 -1.02
C SER A 79 -2.72 -3.67 -1.36
N PRO A 80 -4.05 -3.50 -1.39
CA PRO A 80 -4.99 -4.60 -1.63
C PRO A 80 -4.80 -5.20 -3.03
N ILE A 81 -4.82 -6.53 -3.08
CA ILE A 81 -4.64 -7.31 -4.31
C ILE A 81 -5.94 -7.33 -5.13
N ASP A 82 -7.06 -7.53 -4.45
CA ASP A 82 -8.40 -7.58 -5.04
C ASP A 82 -9.40 -6.99 -4.04
N PRO A 83 -9.59 -5.67 -4.04
CA PRO A 83 -10.46 -4.99 -3.09
C PRO A 83 -11.88 -5.56 -3.01
N SER A 84 -12.46 -5.99 -4.14
CA SER A 84 -13.78 -6.60 -4.19
C SER A 84 -13.83 -7.91 -3.41
N ASN A 85 -12.84 -8.78 -3.60
CA ASN A 85 -12.74 -10.06 -2.91
C ASN A 85 -12.13 -9.95 -1.50
N GLN A 86 -11.77 -8.73 -1.08
CA GLN A 86 -11.19 -8.45 0.24
C GLN A 86 -12.07 -7.49 1.06
N ALA A 87 -13.31 -7.22 0.63
CA ALA A 87 -14.19 -6.26 1.28
C ALA A 87 -14.41 -6.55 2.77
N GLU A 88 -14.61 -7.82 3.14
CA GLU A 88 -14.85 -8.23 4.53
C GLU A 88 -13.65 -7.95 5.45
N ILE A 89 -12.45 -8.40 5.06
CA ILE A 89 -11.24 -8.18 5.88
C ILE A 89 -10.85 -6.70 5.96
N LEU A 90 -11.10 -5.92 4.90
CA LEU A 90 -10.83 -4.49 4.88
C LEU A 90 -11.79 -3.73 5.79
N GLU A 91 -13.09 -4.09 5.78
CA GLU A 91 -14.08 -3.51 6.69
C GLU A 91 -13.76 -3.87 8.14
N GLU A 92 -13.40 -5.12 8.43
CA GLU A 92 -12.98 -5.54 9.77
C GLU A 92 -11.76 -4.74 10.24
N ALA A 93 -10.76 -4.54 9.37
CA ALA A 93 -9.59 -3.74 9.68
C ALA A 93 -9.95 -2.26 9.97
N CYS A 94 -10.86 -1.66 9.22
CA CYS A 94 -11.34 -0.30 9.47
C CYS A 94 -12.05 -0.16 10.83
N GLN A 95 -12.74 -1.20 11.28
CA GLN A 95 -13.47 -1.18 12.56
C GLN A 95 -12.54 -1.36 13.77
N ARG A 96 -11.45 -2.11 13.60
CA ARG A 96 -10.56 -2.52 14.70
C ARG A 96 -9.27 -1.70 14.81
N THR A 97 -8.84 -1.05 13.74
CA THR A 97 -7.60 -0.28 13.71
C THR A 97 -7.65 0.84 12.67
N LYS A 98 -6.58 1.64 12.57
CA LYS A 98 -6.44 2.65 11.52
C LYS A 98 -6.00 1.97 10.23
N LEU A 99 -6.84 2.02 9.20
CA LEU A 99 -6.53 1.48 7.88
C LEU A 99 -6.26 2.61 6.88
N ILE A 100 -5.13 2.51 6.15
CA ILE A 100 -4.88 3.27 4.92
C ILE A 100 -4.56 2.32 3.77
N THR A 101 -4.76 2.77 2.54
CA THR A 101 -4.30 2.04 1.35
C THR A 101 -3.09 2.72 0.72
N HIS A 102 -2.23 1.94 0.07
CA HIS A 102 -1.11 2.47 -0.71
C HIS A 102 -0.88 1.67 -2.00
N ASP A 103 -0.36 2.33 -3.05
CA ASP A 103 -0.10 1.77 -4.41
C ASP A 103 -1.33 1.26 -5.19
N SER A 104 -2.10 0.35 -4.59
CA SER A 104 -3.42 -0.08 -5.03
C SER A 104 -4.47 0.40 -4.02
N ASP A 105 -5.69 0.63 -4.46
CA ASP A 105 -6.72 1.26 -3.64
C ASP A 105 -7.97 0.41 -3.47
N ALA A 106 -8.71 0.64 -2.37
CA ALA A 106 -10.00 0.05 -2.04
C ALA A 106 -11.00 1.17 -1.69
N PRO A 107 -11.52 1.92 -2.68
CA PRO A 107 -12.35 3.10 -2.44
C PRO A 107 -13.68 2.80 -1.74
N ASP A 108 -14.21 1.59 -1.90
CA ASP A 108 -15.46 1.18 -1.27
C ASP A 108 -15.29 0.75 0.21
N SER A 109 -14.05 0.75 0.72
CA SER A 109 -13.75 0.52 2.14
C SER A 109 -13.75 1.82 2.94
N LYS A 110 -13.87 1.73 4.27
CA LYS A 110 -13.78 2.87 5.19
C LYS A 110 -12.34 3.28 5.56
N ARG A 111 -11.37 2.96 4.71
CA ARG A 111 -9.97 3.41 4.87
C ARG A 111 -9.90 4.93 5.04
N LEU A 112 -8.91 5.41 5.79
CA LEU A 112 -8.77 6.84 6.09
C LEU A 112 -8.26 7.65 4.89
N CYS A 113 -7.36 7.08 4.09
CA CYS A 113 -6.83 7.70 2.89
C CYS A 113 -6.17 6.67 1.97
N TYR A 114 -5.82 7.10 0.75
CA TYR A 114 -4.99 6.36 -0.20
C TYR A 114 -3.74 7.16 -0.46
N ILE A 115 -2.58 6.50 -0.42
CA ILE A 115 -1.29 7.09 -0.74
C ILE A 115 -0.72 6.38 -1.97
N GLY A 116 -0.76 7.05 -3.12
CA GLY A 116 -0.19 6.54 -4.34
C GLY A 116 -0.33 7.52 -5.49
N MET A 117 -0.03 7.04 -6.69
CA MET A 117 -0.16 7.82 -7.92
C MET A 117 -1.62 7.84 -8.40
N ASP A 118 -1.97 8.90 -9.13
CA ASP A 118 -3.14 8.88 -10.01
C ASP A 118 -2.85 7.94 -11.20
N ASN A 119 -3.29 6.70 -11.04
CA ASN A 119 -3.05 5.65 -12.02
C ASN A 119 -3.76 5.89 -13.35
N TYR A 120 -4.88 6.63 -13.36
CA TYR A 120 -5.59 6.95 -14.59
C TYR A 120 -4.80 7.99 -15.38
N ILE A 121 -4.39 9.09 -14.74
CA ILE A 121 -3.56 10.13 -15.37
C ILE A 121 -2.22 9.55 -15.85
N ALA A 122 -1.59 8.67 -15.07
CA ALA A 122 -0.39 7.96 -15.52
C ALA A 122 -0.62 7.14 -16.79
N GLY A 123 -1.79 6.48 -16.89
CA GLY A 123 -2.21 5.80 -18.12
C GLY A 123 -2.38 6.76 -19.30
N ARG A 124 -2.97 7.93 -19.08
CA ARG A 124 -3.09 8.99 -20.11
C ARG A 124 -1.72 9.41 -20.63
N MET A 125 -0.77 9.66 -19.74
CA MET A 125 0.60 10.02 -20.12
C MET A 125 1.29 8.92 -20.95
N CYS A 126 1.09 7.64 -20.59
CA CYS A 126 1.57 6.54 -21.42
C CYS A 126 0.91 6.51 -22.81
N GLY A 127 -0.39 6.79 -22.90
CA GLY A 127 -1.10 6.91 -24.18
C GLY A 127 -0.54 8.01 -25.07
N GLN A 128 -0.16 9.16 -24.49
CA GLN A 128 0.48 10.26 -25.21
C GLN A 128 1.83 9.81 -25.82
N LEU A 129 2.67 9.13 -25.03
CA LEU A 129 3.94 8.58 -25.52
C LEU A 129 3.74 7.54 -26.63
N ILE A 130 2.65 6.75 -26.59
CA ILE A 130 2.31 5.82 -27.67
C ILE A 130 1.95 6.58 -28.95
N LYS A 131 1.15 7.66 -28.88
CA LYS A 131 0.83 8.50 -30.05
C LYS A 131 2.08 9.14 -30.65
N GLU A 132 3.00 9.60 -29.80
CA GLU A 132 4.29 10.15 -30.25
C GLU A 132 5.15 9.09 -30.95
N ALA A 133 5.16 7.86 -30.44
CA ALA A 133 5.93 6.75 -31.03
C ALA A 133 5.29 6.15 -32.29
N LEU A 134 3.96 6.21 -32.41
CA LEU A 134 3.16 5.66 -33.52
C LEU A 134 2.21 6.74 -34.08
N PRO A 135 2.74 7.79 -34.74
CA PRO A 135 1.93 8.93 -35.20
C PRO A 135 0.87 8.55 -36.25
N ASP A 136 1.15 7.50 -37.03
CA ASP A 136 0.23 6.97 -38.05
C ASP A 136 -0.66 5.82 -37.52
N GLY A 137 -0.58 5.52 -36.22
CA GLY A 137 -1.27 4.40 -35.58
C GLY A 137 -0.60 3.04 -35.78
N GLY A 138 -1.20 2.00 -35.19
CA GLY A 138 -0.70 0.63 -35.25
C GLY A 138 -1.37 -0.30 -34.24
N SER A 139 -1.07 -1.59 -34.32
CA SER A 139 -1.53 -2.57 -33.32
C SER A 139 -0.69 -2.47 -32.05
N ILE A 140 -1.36 -2.44 -30.90
CA ILE A 140 -0.73 -2.40 -29.57
C ILE A 140 -1.18 -3.58 -28.72
N MET A 141 -0.32 -4.00 -27.78
CA MET A 141 -0.63 -5.02 -26.78
C MET A 141 -0.26 -4.50 -25.39
N LEU A 142 -1.19 -4.62 -24.43
CA LEU A 142 -0.97 -4.18 -23.05
C LEU A 142 -0.72 -5.39 -22.15
N PHE A 143 0.42 -5.39 -21.46
CA PHE A 143 0.76 -6.41 -20.47
C PHE A 143 0.62 -5.83 -19.07
N VAL A 144 -0.18 -6.46 -18.21
CA VAL A 144 -0.42 -6.03 -16.82
C VAL A 144 -0.18 -7.18 -15.87
N GLY A 145 0.30 -6.88 -14.66
CA GLY A 145 0.64 -7.92 -13.67
C GLY A 145 -0.58 -8.69 -13.16
N ARG A 146 -1.65 -7.98 -12.76
CA ARG A 146 -2.93 -8.60 -12.36
C ARG A 146 -4.11 -7.73 -12.79
N LEU A 147 -5.13 -8.36 -13.37
CA LEU A 147 -6.34 -7.66 -13.84
C LEU A 147 -7.22 -7.13 -12.69
N GLY A 148 -7.20 -7.79 -11.53
CA GLY A 148 -7.99 -7.44 -10.35
C GLY A 148 -7.47 -6.24 -9.54
N GLN A 149 -6.30 -5.70 -9.86
CA GLN A 149 -5.73 -4.56 -9.12
C GLN A 149 -6.20 -3.21 -9.67
N ALA A 150 -6.56 -2.29 -8.78
CA ALA A 150 -7.08 -0.97 -9.16
C ALA A 150 -6.07 -0.17 -10.00
N ASN A 151 -4.79 -0.18 -9.61
CA ASN A 151 -3.72 0.50 -10.35
C ASN A 151 -3.59 0.00 -11.80
N SER A 152 -3.68 -1.32 -11.99
CA SER A 152 -3.56 -1.97 -13.30
C SER A 152 -4.77 -1.66 -14.18
N ARG A 153 -5.99 -1.68 -13.61
CA ARG A 153 -7.21 -1.29 -14.31
C ARG A 153 -7.19 0.17 -14.75
N LEU A 154 -6.86 1.08 -13.84
CA LEU A 154 -6.88 2.52 -14.11
C LEU A 154 -5.81 2.93 -15.12
N ARG A 155 -4.58 2.39 -15.05
CA ARG A 155 -3.54 2.65 -16.07
C ARG A 155 -3.96 2.16 -17.44
N ARG A 156 -4.51 0.94 -17.53
CA ARG A 156 -5.03 0.39 -18.78
C ARG A 156 -6.14 1.29 -19.34
N GLN A 157 -7.10 1.70 -18.52
CA GLN A 157 -8.20 2.55 -18.96
C GLN A 157 -7.70 3.92 -19.42
N GLY A 158 -6.76 4.54 -18.70
CA GLY A 158 -6.14 5.79 -19.12
C GLY A 158 -5.44 5.68 -20.48
N ILE A 159 -4.72 4.58 -20.74
CA ILE A 159 -4.12 4.37 -22.06
C ILE A 159 -5.20 4.30 -23.14
N ILE A 160 -6.25 3.48 -22.93
CA ILE A 160 -7.33 3.31 -23.90
C ILE A 160 -8.03 4.64 -24.18
N ASP A 161 -8.41 5.36 -23.13
CA ASP A 161 -9.13 6.63 -23.23
C ASP A 161 -8.30 7.69 -23.95
N GLU A 162 -6.99 7.76 -23.68
CA GLU A 162 -6.11 8.67 -24.40
C GLU A 162 -6.03 8.32 -25.87
N LEU A 163 -5.83 7.05 -26.22
CA LEU A 163 -5.74 6.60 -27.61
C LEU A 163 -7.05 6.77 -28.39
N MET A 164 -8.19 6.78 -27.69
CA MET A 164 -9.53 7.01 -28.25
C MET A 164 -9.98 8.47 -28.16
N ASP A 165 -9.09 9.39 -27.77
CA ASP A 165 -9.36 10.83 -27.61
C ASP A 165 -10.55 11.15 -26.70
N VAL A 166 -10.78 10.31 -25.69
CA VAL A 166 -11.82 10.53 -24.67
C VAL A 166 -11.40 11.74 -23.81
N PRO A 167 -12.24 12.79 -23.68
CA PRO A 167 -11.92 13.94 -22.84
C PRO A 167 -11.74 13.54 -21.37
N LEU A 168 -10.84 14.23 -20.65
CA LEU A 168 -10.77 14.10 -19.19
C LEU A 168 -12.09 14.61 -18.58
N ALA A 169 -12.73 13.77 -17.77
CA ALA A 169 -13.85 14.22 -16.96
C ALA A 169 -13.35 15.31 -16.00
N ARG A 170 -14.08 16.43 -15.95
CA ARG A 170 -13.80 17.56 -15.04
C ARG A 170 -14.24 17.26 -13.62
#